data_AF-A0A3C1YHG3-F1
#
_entry.id   AF-A0A3C1YHG3-F1
#
_cell.length_a   1.000
_cell.length_b   1.000
_cell.length_c   1.000
_cell.angle_alpha   90.00
_cell.angle_beta   90.00
_cell.angle_gamma   90.00
#
_symmetry.space_group_name_H-M   'P 1'
#
loop_
_entity.id
_entity.type
_entity.pdbx_description
1 polymer ?
#
loop_
_entity_poly.entity_id
_entity_poly.type
_entity_poly.pdbx_seq_one_letter_code
_entity_poly.pdbx_strand_id
1 'polypeptide(L)'
;MARFLVFLTLSYTAGILLGRYIPANAAICLAGGALAWAVWQMRSQRQGLSALIPFLLLFIAAGALAFNLAVNKVSGSVQAYHQQQSTLVGMVADAPLWHDDRVVFPLALGSVIVRGEARAAAGTV
;
A
#
# COMPACT_ATOMS: atom_id res chain seq x y z
N MET A 1 18.65 -17.60 -16.01
CA MET A 1 17.57 -17.60 -14.99
C MET A 1 17.61 -16.39 -14.06
N ALA A 2 18.78 -15.93 -13.57
CA ALA A 2 18.88 -14.79 -12.64
C ALA A 2 18.16 -13.50 -13.11
N ARG A 3 18.22 -13.17 -14.40
CA ARG A 3 17.56 -11.98 -14.98
C ARG A 3 16.03 -11.97 -14.78
N PHE A 4 15.35 -13.10 -14.85
CA PHE A 4 13.89 -13.18 -14.67
C PHE A 4 13.48 -12.88 -13.23
N LEU A 5 14.27 -13.38 -12.27
CA LEU A 5 14.08 -13.18 -10.84
C LEU A 5 14.26 -11.71 -10.44
N VAL A 6 15.19 -11.01 -11.11
CA VAL A 6 15.38 -9.56 -10.93
C VAL A 6 14.13 -8.78 -11.37
N PHE A 7 13.51 -9.11 -12.51
CA PHE A 7 12.27 -8.45 -12.93
C PHE A 7 11.11 -8.74 -11.98
N LEU A 8 11.00 -9.97 -11.47
CA LEU A 8 9.96 -10.35 -10.51
C LEU A 8 10.06 -9.56 -9.20
N THR A 9 11.28 -9.44 -8.67
CA THR A 9 11.55 -8.71 -7.41
C THR A 9 11.37 -7.20 -7.59
N LEU A 10 11.77 -6.64 -8.73
CA LEU A 10 11.46 -5.25 -9.09
C LEU A 10 9.96 -4.99 -9.18
N SER A 11 9.21 -5.87 -9.84
CA SER A 11 7.75 -5.76 -9.90
C SER A 11 7.09 -5.85 -8.53
N TYR A 12 7.58 -6.74 -7.66
CA TYR A 12 7.08 -6.86 -6.29
C TYR A 12 7.32 -5.58 -5.47
N THR A 13 8.54 -5.07 -5.49
CA THR A 13 8.91 -3.85 -4.77
C THR A 13 8.19 -2.62 -5.32
N ALA A 14 8.04 -2.51 -6.64
CA ALA A 14 7.19 -1.50 -7.27
C ALA A 14 5.72 -1.63 -6.81
N GLY A 15 5.21 -2.86 -6.70
CA GLY A 15 3.89 -3.14 -6.13
C GLY A 15 3.73 -2.63 -4.70
N ILE A 16 4.73 -2.82 -3.84
CA ILE A 16 4.72 -2.30 -2.47
C ILE A 16 4.64 -0.77 -2.47
N LEU A 17 5.47 -0.10 -3.28
CA LEU A 17 5.45 1.37 -3.39
C LEU A 17 4.10 1.90 -3.91
N LEU A 18 3.54 1.22 -4.90
CA LEU A 18 2.22 1.53 -5.46
C LEU A 18 1.07 1.18 -4.50
N GLY A 19 1.29 0.28 -3.54
CA GLY A 19 0.29 -0.11 -2.53
C GLY A 19 -0.24 1.05 -1.70
N ARG A 20 0.49 2.16 -1.60
CA ARG A 20 0.02 3.41 -0.99
C ARG A 20 -1.14 4.05 -1.76
N TYR A 21 -1.15 3.91 -3.08
CA TYR A 21 -2.12 4.55 -3.99
C TYR A 21 -3.21 3.59 -4.48
N ILE A 22 -2.95 2.28 -4.42
CA ILE A 22 -3.88 1.26 -4.86
C ILE A 22 -4.65 0.72 -3.63
N PRO A 23 -5.97 0.94 -3.55
CA PRO A 23 -6.77 0.36 -2.48
C PRO A 23 -6.79 -1.17 -2.59
N ALA A 24 -6.86 -1.86 -1.45
CA ALA A 24 -6.86 -3.32 -1.39
C ALA A 24 -7.83 -4.00 -2.38
N ASN A 25 -9.06 -3.48 -2.51
CA ASN A 25 -10.06 -4.02 -3.44
C ASN A 25 -9.60 -3.96 -4.91
N ALA A 26 -8.99 -2.84 -5.32
CA ALA A 26 -8.45 -2.70 -6.67
C ALA A 26 -7.25 -3.63 -6.90
N ALA A 27 -6.40 -3.83 -5.88
CA ALA A 27 -5.30 -4.78 -5.95
C ALA A 27 -5.80 -6.23 -6.11
N ILE A 28 -6.90 -6.61 -5.45
CA ILE A 28 -7.55 -7.93 -5.62
C ILE A 28 -8.09 -8.07 -7.05
N CYS A 29 -8.78 -7.06 -7.58
CA CYS A 29 -9.27 -7.09 -8.96
C CYS A 29 -8.12 -7.21 -9.98
N LEU A 30 -7.01 -6.49 -9.75
CA LEU A 30 -5.80 -6.60 -10.57
C LEU A 30 -5.20 -8.01 -10.52
N ALA A 31 -5.09 -8.60 -9.34
CA ALA A 31 -4.59 -9.97 -9.18
C ALA A 31 -5.51 -10.98 -9.89
N GLY A 32 -6.83 -10.84 -9.74
CA GLY A 32 -7.82 -11.69 -10.40
C GLY A 32 -7.76 -11.58 -11.92
N GLY A 33 -7.66 -10.35 -12.46
CA GLY A 33 -7.50 -10.10 -13.89
C GLY A 33 -6.18 -10.67 -14.43
N ALA A 34 -5.08 -10.50 -13.71
CA ALA A 34 -3.78 -11.05 -14.07
C ALA A 34 -3.79 -12.59 -14.10
N LEU A 35 -4.46 -13.23 -13.13
CA LEU A 35 -4.65 -14.69 -13.10
C LEU A 35 -5.50 -15.18 -14.28
N ALA A 36 -6.66 -14.56 -14.52
CA ALA A 36 -7.53 -14.93 -15.62
C ALA A 36 -6.79 -14.81 -16.97
N TRP A 37 -6.00 -13.75 -17.13
CA TRP A 37 -5.18 -13.55 -18.32
C TRP A 37 -4.06 -14.60 -18.43
N ALA A 38 -3.37 -14.92 -17.33
CA ALA A 38 -2.35 -15.98 -17.33
C ALA A 38 -2.94 -17.33 -17.75
N VAL A 39 -4.11 -17.70 -17.23
CA VAL A 39 -4.81 -18.95 -17.55
C VAL A 39 -5.25 -18.96 -19.03
N TRP A 40 -5.82 -17.85 -19.51
CA TRP A 40 -6.20 -17.69 -20.92
C TRP A 40 -4.99 -17.84 -21.84
N GLN A 41 -3.86 -17.23 -21.47
CA GLN A 41 -2.61 -17.26 -22.23
C GLN A 41 -2.06 -18.68 -22.33
N MET A 42 -2.05 -19.42 -21.21
CA MET A 42 -1.65 -20.83 -21.19
C MET A 42 -2.53 -21.69 -22.10
N ARG A 43 -3.84 -21.44 -22.10
CA ARG A 43 -4.81 -22.17 -22.94
C ARG A 43 -4.68 -21.84 -24.43
N SER A 44 -4.28 -20.62 -24.77
CA SER A 44 -4.10 -20.17 -26.17
C SER A 44 -2.75 -20.55 -26.80
N GLN A 45 -1.88 -21.30 -26.10
CA GLN A 45 -0.53 -21.69 -26.57
C GLN A 45 0.32 -20.54 -27.15
N ARG A 46 0.06 -19.29 -26.76
CA ARG A 46 0.87 -18.13 -27.16
C ARG A 46 2.14 -18.10 -26.31
N GLN A 47 3.10 -18.94 -26.71
CA GLN A 47 4.39 -19.11 -26.04
C GLN A 47 5.40 -18.09 -26.59
N GLY A 48 5.80 -17.14 -25.74
CA GLY A 48 6.90 -16.21 -26.02
C GLY A 48 6.59 -14.79 -25.57
N LEU A 49 7.32 -14.30 -24.56
CA LEU A 49 7.28 -12.96 -23.92
C LEU A 49 5.93 -12.51 -23.32
N SER A 50 4.81 -12.87 -23.94
CA SER A 50 3.46 -12.49 -23.54
C SER A 50 2.98 -13.19 -22.27
N ALA A 51 3.57 -14.32 -21.86
CA ALA A 51 3.33 -14.93 -20.56
C ALA A 51 4.03 -14.19 -19.40
N LEU A 52 5.07 -13.41 -19.68
CA LEU A 52 5.85 -12.71 -18.65
C LEU A 52 5.07 -11.52 -18.06
N ILE A 53 4.29 -10.84 -18.91
CA ILE A 53 3.46 -9.68 -18.55
C ILE A 53 2.42 -10.00 -17.45
N PRO A 54 1.56 -11.02 -17.58
CA PRO A 54 0.59 -11.33 -16.54
C PRO A 54 1.28 -11.76 -15.23
N PHE A 55 2.44 -12.42 -15.29
CA PHE A 55 3.22 -12.74 -14.10
C PHE A 55 3.78 -11.48 -13.41
N LEU A 56 4.30 -10.49 -14.15
CA LEU A 56 4.75 -9.23 -13.56
C LEU A 56 3.60 -8.47 -12.90
N LEU A 57 2.44 -8.40 -13.56
CA LEU A 57 1.23 -7.77 -13.01
C LEU A 57 0.79 -8.46 -11.72
N LEU A 58 0.87 -9.78 -11.67
CA LEU A 58 0.54 -10.56 -10.47
C LEU A 58 1.48 -10.22 -9.31
N PHE A 59 2.77 -10.05 -9.57
CA PHE A 59 3.74 -9.64 -8.55
C PHE A 59 3.55 -8.20 -8.08
N ILE A 60 3.16 -7.27 -8.97
CA ILE A 60 2.78 -5.91 -8.59
C ILE A 60 1.56 -5.94 -7.67
N ALA A 61 0.50 -6.69 -8.04
CA ALA A 61 -0.70 -6.81 -7.22
C ALA A 61 -0.40 -7.47 -5.87
N ALA A 62 0.45 -8.49 -5.84
CA ALA A 62 0.90 -9.14 -4.61
C ALA A 62 1.69 -8.18 -3.70
N GLY A 63 2.57 -7.33 -4.26
CA GLY A 63 3.29 -6.30 -3.50
C GLY A 63 2.33 -5.26 -2.89
N ALA A 64 1.36 -4.79 -3.68
CA ALA A 64 0.36 -3.84 -3.22
C ALA A 64 -0.52 -4.44 -2.11
N LEU A 65 -0.91 -5.71 -2.23
CA LEU A 65 -1.66 -6.43 -1.19
C LEU A 65 -0.83 -6.64 0.07
N ALA A 66 0.44 -7.01 -0.07
CA ALA A 66 1.34 -7.17 1.08
C ALA A 66 1.48 -5.86 1.87
N PHE A 67 1.60 -4.73 1.16
CA PHE A 67 1.57 -3.40 1.78
C PHE A 67 0.24 -3.15 2.51
N ASN A 68 -0.90 -3.31 1.84
CA ASN A 68 -2.22 -3.07 2.44
C ASN A 68 -2.47 -3.97 3.67
N LEU A 69 -2.06 -5.24 3.62
CA LEU A 69 -2.17 -6.17 4.74
C LEU A 69 -1.23 -5.79 5.89
N ALA A 70 -0.01 -5.35 5.59
CA ALA A 70 0.92 -4.86 6.61
C ALA A 70 0.35 -3.64 7.32
N VAL A 71 -0.20 -2.67 6.57
CA VAL A 71 -0.82 -1.46 7.15
C VAL A 71 -2.05 -1.81 7.99
N ASN A 72 -2.89 -2.76 7.55
CA ASN A 72 -4.05 -3.22 8.32
C ASN A 72 -3.68 -4.00 9.59
N LYS A 73 -2.50 -4.62 9.65
CA LYS A 73 -2.01 -5.32 10.85
C LYS A 73 -1.41 -4.38 11.91
N VAL A 74 -1.07 -3.14 11.55
CA VAL A 74 -0.59 -2.15 12.52
C VAL A 74 -1.79 -1.63 13.30
N SER A 75 -1.99 -2.17 14.51
CA SER A 75 -2.95 -1.65 15.48
C SER A 75 -2.67 -0.16 15.73
N GLY A 76 -3.65 0.70 15.45
CA GLY A 76 -3.50 2.16 15.57
C GLY A 76 -3.15 2.90 14.28
N SER A 77 -3.09 2.24 13.12
CA SER A 77 -2.98 2.93 11.83
C SER A 77 -4.13 3.92 11.62
N VAL A 78 -3.83 5.17 11.24
CA VAL A 78 -4.83 6.21 10.96
C VAL A 78 -5.83 5.76 9.88
N GLN A 79 -5.42 4.86 8.98
CA GLN A 79 -6.30 4.28 7.97
C GLN A 79 -7.47 3.47 8.57
N ALA A 80 -7.31 2.90 9.78
CA ALA A 80 -8.40 2.20 10.46
C ALA A 80 -9.55 3.13 10.86
N TYR A 81 -9.31 4.45 10.87
CA TYR A 81 -10.29 5.49 11.18
C TYR A 81 -10.74 6.27 9.94
N HIS A 82 -10.35 5.82 8.73
CA HIS A 82 -10.79 6.43 7.48
C HIS A 82 -12.33 6.36 7.39
N GLN A 83 -12.98 7.49 7.05
CA GLN A 83 -14.44 7.71 7.07
C GLN A 83 -15.10 7.93 8.45
N GLN A 84 -14.34 7.97 9.54
CA GLN A 84 -14.86 8.40 10.85
C GLN A 84 -14.40 9.82 11.17
N GLN A 85 -15.33 10.64 11.67
CA GLN A 85 -14.99 11.94 12.24
C GLN A 85 -14.17 11.69 13.52
N SER A 86 -12.86 11.89 13.43
CA SER A 86 -11.89 11.56 14.47
C SER A 86 -10.94 12.72 14.68
N THR A 87 -10.52 12.91 15.94
CA THR A 87 -9.55 13.95 16.30
C THR A 87 -8.21 13.29 16.56
N LEU A 88 -7.21 13.69 15.80
CA LEU A 88 -5.84 13.20 15.91
C LEU A 88 -5.14 13.99 17.03
N VAL A 89 -4.62 13.28 18.04
CA VAL A 89 -3.94 13.89 19.20
C VAL A 89 -2.50 13.41 19.23
N GLY A 90 -1.57 14.35 19.17
CA GLY A 90 -0.14 14.05 19.13
C GLY A 90 0.68 15.15 19.79
N MET A 91 1.93 14.85 20.11
CA MET A 91 2.89 15.90 20.45
C MET A 91 3.33 16.58 19.17
N VAL A 92 3.40 17.91 19.19
CA VAL A 92 4.13 18.65 18.16
C VAL A 92 5.60 18.27 18.30
N ALA A 93 6.23 17.74 17.24
CA ALA A 93 7.66 17.46 17.28
C ALA A 93 8.46 18.78 17.41
N ASP A 94 9.57 18.73 18.14
CA ASP A 94 10.29 19.93 18.63
C ASP A 94 10.82 20.88 17.54
N ALA A 95 10.94 20.42 16.29
CA ALA A 95 11.44 21.24 15.18
C ALA A 95 10.30 21.63 14.21
N PRO A 96 9.94 22.93 14.12
CA PRO A 96 9.07 23.41 13.05
C PRO A 96 9.70 23.17 11.68
N LEU A 97 8.91 22.64 10.75
CA LEU A 97 9.30 22.52 9.35
C LEU A 97 8.78 23.75 8.60
N TRP A 98 9.65 24.39 7.82
CA TRP A 98 9.26 25.48 6.93
C TRP A 98 8.83 24.88 5.59
N HIS A 99 7.59 25.14 5.18
CA HIS A 99 7.08 24.76 3.86
C HIS A 99 6.47 25.98 3.18
N ASP A 100 7.10 26.40 2.10
CA ASP A 100 6.80 27.65 1.38
C ASP A 100 6.78 28.85 2.35
N ASP A 101 5.61 29.37 2.71
CA ASP A 101 5.41 30.49 3.65
C ASP A 101 4.72 30.07 4.95
N ARG A 102 4.69 28.77 5.26
CA ARG A 102 3.98 28.23 6.42
C ARG A 102 4.90 27.43 7.31
N VAL A 103 4.81 27.72 8.60
CA VAL A 103 5.41 26.89 9.63
C VAL A 103 4.50 25.71 9.88
N VAL A 104 4.95 24.52 9.49
CA VAL A 104 4.24 23.25 9.70
C VAL A 104 4.89 22.53 10.86
N PHE A 105 4.09 22.21 11.86
CA PHE A 105 4.52 21.40 13.00
C PHE A 105 4.15 19.93 12.72
N PRO A 106 5.11 19.04 12.45
CA PRO A 106 4.79 17.64 12.29
C PRO A 106 4.25 17.09 13.62
N LEU A 107 3.06 16.48 13.55
CA LEU A 107 2.43 15.83 14.69
C LEU A 107 3.04 14.44 14.88
N ALA A 108 3.74 14.24 15.99
CA ALA A 108 4.09 12.93 16.50
C ALA A 108 2.84 12.28 17.11
N LEU A 109 2.28 11.30 16.40
CA LEU A 109 1.07 10.59 16.82
C LEU A 109 1.23 9.95 18.20
N GLY A 110 0.33 10.32 19.13
CA GLY A 110 0.21 9.68 20.45
C GLY A 110 -1.07 8.86 20.55
N SER A 111 -2.21 9.46 20.22
CA SER A 111 -3.52 8.80 20.27
C SER A 111 -4.51 9.39 19.27
N VAL A 112 -5.57 8.64 18.97
CA VAL A 112 -6.71 9.10 18.17
C VAL A 112 -7.95 9.00 19.05
N ILE A 113 -8.75 10.07 19.07
CA ILE A 113 -10.01 10.11 19.81
C ILE A 113 -11.16 9.83 18.83
N VAL A 114 -11.95 8.79 19.14
CA VAL A 114 -13.16 8.43 18.39
C VAL A 114 -14.34 8.40 19.36
N ARG A 115 -15.36 9.25 19.12
CA ARG A 115 -16.56 9.33 19.96
C ARG A 115 -16.28 9.48 21.48
N GLY A 116 -15.20 10.19 21.83
CA GLY A 116 -14.80 10.44 23.22
C GLY A 116 -13.87 9.39 23.82
N GLU A 117 -13.57 8.29 23.12
CA GLU A 117 -12.60 7.28 23.58
C GLU A 117 -11.23 7.49 22.94
N ALA A 118 -10.18 7.52 23.77
CA ALA A 118 -8.80 7.60 23.31
C ALA A 118 -8.24 6.22 22.97
N ARG A 119 -7.63 6.09 21.78
CA ARG A 119 -6.96 4.86 21.30
C ARG A 119 -5.54 5.17 20.88
N ALA A 120 -4.60 4.27 21.19
CA ALA A 120 -3.22 4.42 20.73
C ALA A 120 -3.16 4.44 19.20
N ALA A 121 -2.36 5.36 18.65
CA ALA A 121 -2.23 5.54 17.22
C ALA A 121 -0.76 5.49 16.80
N ALA A 122 -0.48 4.80 15.69
CA ALA A 122 0.86 4.58 15.18
C ALA A 122 0.87 4.86 13.67
N GLY A 123 1.81 5.69 13.23
CA GLY A 123 1.96 6.08 11.83
C GLY A 123 2.68 7.42 11.69
N THR A 124 3.14 7.72 10.47
CA THR A 124 3.62 9.06 10.08
C THR A 124 2.55 9.67 9.16
N VAL A 125 2.18 10.92 9.41
CA VAL A 125 1.26 11.70 8.56
C VAL A 125 1.99 12.17 7.30
#